data_AF-A0AAV7TDJ6-F1
#
_entry.id   AF-A0AAV7TDJ6-F1
#
_cell.length_a   1.000
_cell.length_b   1.000
_cell.length_c   1.000
_cell.angle_alpha   90.00
_cell.angle_beta   90.00
_cell.angle_gamma   90.00
#
_symmetry.space_group_name_H-M   'P 1'
#
loop_
_entity.id
_entity.type
_entity.pdbx_description
1 polymer ?
#
loop_
_entity_poly.entity_id
_entity_poly.type
_entity_poly.pdbx_seq_one_letter_code
_entity_poly.pdbx_strand_id
1 'polypeptide(L)'
;MALTWCINKFAFWDLALWDSIRESVDHYFKENNNTGNIFPAPIWDVAKAVLRSELIAHAATLIKLAKAKKADLEARLYHLEAQHKTTGPPKVHRELQRVRGELEQLYMTDEAWKLLYVNHKYYEKGTKPTNCWHTNWDKSKREIIFQS
;
A
#
# COMPACT_ATOMS: atom_id res chain seq x y z
N MET A 1 17.60 -11.33 13.65
CA MET A 1 16.19 -11.10 13.31
C MET A 1 16.15 -10.27 12.04
N ALA A 2 15.89 -10.88 10.89
CA ALA A 2 15.76 -10.15 9.63
C ALA A 2 14.28 -9.82 9.41
N LEU A 3 13.92 -8.52 9.53
CA LEU A 3 12.63 -8.03 9.06
C LEU A 3 12.66 -8.12 7.54
N THR A 4 12.05 -9.17 6.97
CA THR A 4 11.97 -9.32 5.52
C THR A 4 10.96 -8.29 5.03
N TRP A 5 11.47 -7.18 4.51
CA TRP A 5 10.64 -6.11 4.00
C TRP A 5 9.96 -6.54 2.70
N CYS A 6 8.63 -6.46 2.66
CA CYS A 6 7.84 -6.71 1.47
C CYS A 6 7.24 -5.38 0.98
N ILE A 7 7.37 -5.14 -0.32
CA ILE A 7 6.74 -3.98 -0.99
C ILE A 7 5.23 -4.20 -1.06
N ASN A 8 4.46 -3.14 -0.86
CA ASN A 8 3.02 -3.16 -1.12
C ASN A 8 2.78 -3.44 -2.61
N LYS A 9 2.14 -4.57 -2.94
CA LYS A 9 1.88 -4.97 -4.33
C LYS A 9 1.03 -3.95 -5.09
N PHE A 10 0.27 -3.11 -4.40
CA PHE A 10 -0.52 -2.05 -5.01
C PHE A 10 0.31 -0.83 -5.45
N ALA A 11 1.50 -0.64 -4.89
CA ALA A 11 2.40 0.43 -5.32
C ALA A 11 2.88 0.25 -6.77
N PHE A 12 2.84 -0.98 -7.29
CA PHE A 12 3.27 -1.28 -8.67
C PHE A 12 2.35 -0.72 -9.76
N TRP A 13 1.15 -0.26 -9.42
CA TRP A 13 0.19 0.29 -10.39
C TRP A 13 0.31 1.80 -10.59
N ASP A 14 1.14 2.50 -9.80
CA ASP A 14 1.38 3.94 -9.97
C ASP A 14 2.56 4.19 -10.92
N LEU A 15 2.24 4.71 -12.10
CA LEU A 15 3.22 5.08 -13.12
C LEU A 15 4.13 6.24 -12.66
N ALA A 16 3.58 7.22 -11.95
CA ALA A 16 4.35 8.38 -11.50
C ALA A 16 5.40 8.00 -10.44
N LEU A 17 5.05 7.04 -9.58
CA LEU A 17 6.00 6.46 -8.63
C LEU A 17 7.15 5.74 -9.36
N TRP A 18 6.85 5.00 -10.42
CA TRP A 18 7.87 4.29 -11.19
C TRP A 18 8.84 5.23 -11.89
N ASP A 19 8.33 6.33 -12.45
CA ASP A 19 9.17 7.36 -13.07
C ASP A 19 10.08 8.01 -12.02
N SER A 20 9.53 8.38 -10.86
CA SER A 20 10.32 8.93 -9.74
C SER A 20 11.39 7.95 -9.25
N ILE A 21 11.06 6.67 -9.10
CA ILE A 21 12.05 5.65 -8.68
C ILE A 21 13.14 5.49 -9.73
N ARG A 22 12.78 5.48 -11.02
CA ARG A 22 13.74 5.37 -12.12
C ARG A 22 14.71 6.55 -12.11
N GLU A 23 14.18 7.76 -12.00
CA GLU A 23 14.98 8.98 -11.93
C GLU A 23 15.93 8.98 -10.73
N SER A 24 15.44 8.66 -9.53
CA SER A 24 16.26 8.59 -8.31
C SER A 24 17.36 7.51 -8.39
N VAL A 25 17.06 6.36 -8.98
CA VAL A 25 18.04 5.28 -9.17
C VAL A 25 19.07 5.65 -10.24
N ASP A 26 18.65 6.20 -11.38
CA ASP A 26 19.54 6.65 -12.45
C ASP A 26 20.47 7.76 -11.96
N HIS A 27 19.94 8.70 -11.18
CA HIS A 27 20.72 9.77 -10.54
C HIS A 27 21.79 9.18 -9.62
N TYR A 28 21.40 8.27 -8.72
CA TYR A 28 22.33 7.60 -7.81
C TYR A 28 23.47 6.90 -8.57
N PHE A 29 23.16 6.12 -9.60
CA PHE A 29 24.20 5.44 -10.35
C PHE A 29 25.09 6.41 -11.14
N LYS A 30 24.55 7.47 -11.75
CA LYS A 30 25.37 8.50 -12.45
C LYS A 30 26.40 9.14 -11.53
N GLU A 31 26.02 9.46 -10.29
CA GLU A 31 26.94 10.08 -9.32
C GLU A 31 27.99 9.11 -8.79
N ASN A 32 27.64 7.83 -8.63
CA ASN A 32 28.49 6.84 -7.97
C ASN A 32 29.35 6.00 -8.93
N ASN A 33 29.06 5.97 -10.23
CA ASN A 33 29.80 5.17 -11.22
C ASN A 33 31.19 5.76 -11.59
N ASN A 34 31.48 7.00 -11.22
CA ASN A 34 32.75 7.68 -11.54
C ASN A 34 33.87 7.40 -10.54
N THR A 35 33.59 6.70 -9.44
CA THR A 35 34.56 6.47 -8.37
C THR A 35 35.14 5.06 -8.52
N GLY A 36 36.24 4.93 -9.27
CA GLY A 36 36.88 3.64 -9.61
C GLY A 36 37.45 2.82 -8.44
N ASN A 37 37.07 3.11 -7.20
CA ASN A 37 37.60 2.48 -5.98
C ASN A 37 36.51 1.97 -5.01
N ILE A 38 35.23 1.93 -5.43
CA ILE A 38 34.13 1.44 -4.57
C ILE A 38 33.83 -0.03 -4.91
N PHE A 39 33.90 -0.90 -3.91
CA PHE A 39 33.45 -2.30 -4.05
C PHE A 39 31.95 -2.35 -4.42
N PRO A 40 31.50 -3.28 -5.28
CA PRO A 40 30.13 -3.31 -5.79
C PRO A 40 29.03 -3.60 -4.74
N ALA A 41 29.37 -4.22 -3.61
CA ALA A 41 28.41 -4.52 -2.55
C ALA A 41 27.83 -3.26 -1.86
N PRO A 42 28.63 -2.28 -1.41
CA PRO A 42 28.12 -1.01 -0.87
C PRO A 42 27.19 -0.27 -1.83
N ILE A 43 27.46 -0.31 -3.13
CA ILE A 43 26.68 0.43 -4.13
C ILE A 43 25.24 -0.08 -4.18
N TRP A 44 25.04 -1.39 -4.16
CA TRP A 44 23.72 -2.00 -4.19
C TRP A 44 22.95 -1.84 -2.89
N ASP A 45 23.63 -1.83 -1.74
CA ASP A 45 22.98 -1.59 -0.45
C ASP A 45 22.43 -0.17 -0.35
N VAL A 46 23.18 0.82 -0.84
CA VAL A 46 22.71 2.20 -0.88
C VAL A 46 21.62 2.38 -1.94
N ALA A 47 21.73 1.77 -3.12
CA ALA A 47 20.66 1.81 -4.13
C ALA A 47 19.32 1.25 -3.59
N LYS A 48 19.38 0.13 -2.85
CA LYS A 48 18.20 -0.43 -2.16
C LYS A 48 17.65 0.53 -1.10
N ALA A 49 18.52 1.25 -0.38
CA ALA A 49 18.10 2.24 0.60
C ALA A 49 17.36 3.41 -0.06
N VAL A 50 17.85 3.91 -1.21
CA VAL A 50 17.20 4.95 -2.02
C VAL A 50 15.83 4.48 -2.50
N LEU A 51 15.74 3.29 -3.08
CA LEU A 51 14.46 2.74 -3.52
C LEU A 51 13.46 2.59 -2.37
N ARG A 52 13.93 2.17 -1.19
CA ARG A 52 13.10 2.05 0.00
C ARG A 52 12.61 3.42 0.49
N SER A 53 13.46 4.45 0.49
CA SER A 53 13.07 5.78 0.95
C SER A 53 11.99 6.40 0.06
N GLU A 54 12.08 6.22 -1.26
CA GLU A 54 11.06 6.68 -2.20
C GLU A 54 9.71 6.00 -1.94
N LEU A 55 9.72 4.68 -1.78
CA LEU A 55 8.50 3.91 -1.49
C LEU A 55 7.87 4.29 -0.15
N ILE A 56 8.68 4.57 0.87
CA ILE A 56 8.19 5.05 2.18
C ILE A 56 7.60 6.45 2.05
N ALA A 57 8.28 7.36 1.35
CA ALA A 57 7.80 8.72 1.13
C ALA A 57 6.45 8.71 0.39
N HIS A 58 6.35 7.93 -0.68
CA HIS A 58 5.11 7.74 -1.43
C HIS A 58 3.98 7.12 -0.58
N ALA A 59 4.27 6.08 0.20
CA ALA A 59 3.27 5.53 1.10
C ALA A 59 2.78 6.56 2.14
N ALA A 60 3.67 7.41 2.65
CA ALA A 60 3.32 8.47 3.59
C ALA A 60 2.41 9.54 2.95
N THR A 61 2.66 9.91 1.69
CA THR A 61 1.78 10.86 0.98
C THR A 61 0.39 10.26 0.75
N LEU A 62 0.28 9.00 0.35
CA LEU A 62 -1.00 8.31 0.19
C LEU A 62 -1.79 8.24 1.52
N ILE A 63 -1.12 7.92 2.63
CA ILE A 63 -1.74 7.91 3.96
C ILE A 63 -2.25 9.31 4.32
N LYS A 64 -1.48 10.36 4.03
CA LYS A 64 -1.89 11.75 4.27
C LYS A 64 -3.13 12.12 3.44
N LEU A 65 -3.16 11.75 2.16
CA LEU A 65 -4.29 12.00 1.28
C LEU A 65 -5.54 11.24 1.72
N ALA A 66 -5.42 9.97 2.10
CA ALA A 66 -6.53 9.17 2.61
C ALA A 66 -7.12 9.77 3.91
N LYS A 67 -6.26 10.23 4.83
CA LYS A 67 -6.70 10.92 6.06
C LYS A 67 -7.42 12.23 5.75
N ALA A 68 -6.89 13.04 4.83
CA ALA A 68 -7.52 14.29 4.42
C ALA A 68 -8.89 14.04 3.78
N LYS A 69 -8.99 13.05 2.88
CA LYS A 69 -10.26 12.65 2.26
C LYS A 69 -11.28 12.19 3.29
N LYS A 70 -10.86 11.40 4.28
CA LYS A 70 -11.73 10.95 5.37
C LYS A 70 -12.28 12.15 6.18
N ALA A 71 -11.41 13.08 6.57
CA ALA A 71 -11.83 14.26 7.33
C ALA A 71 -12.80 15.16 6.53
N ASP A 72 -12.56 15.33 5.22
CA ASP A 72 -13.47 16.05 4.33
C ASP A 72 -14.85 15.37 4.24
N LEU A 73 -14.89 14.05 4.06
CA LEU A 73 -16.13 13.28 4.03
C LEU A 73 -16.89 13.35 5.36
N GLU A 74 -16.20 13.30 6.50
CA GLU A 74 -16.81 13.44 7.83
C GLU A 74 -17.42 14.84 8.03
N ALA A 75 -16.71 15.90 7.62
CA ALA A 75 -17.23 17.26 7.67
C ALA A 75 -18.45 17.44 6.74
N ARG A 76 -18.38 16.88 5.53
CA ARG A 76 -19.49 16.90 4.57
C ARG A 76 -20.70 16.12 5.08
N LEU A 77 -20.47 14.98 5.74
CA LEU A 77 -21.53 14.20 6.38
C LEU A 77 -22.25 15.02 7.46
N TYR A 78 -21.49 15.71 8.33
CA TYR A 78 -22.05 16.56 9.38
C TYR A 78 -22.98 17.65 8.81
N HIS A 79 -22.56 18.33 7.75
CA HIS A 79 -23.37 19.35 7.08
C HIS A 79 -24.61 18.77 6.41
N LEU A 80 -24.49 17.63 5.72
CA LEU A 80 -25.63 16.97 5.08
C LEU A 80 -26.66 16.46 6.10
N GLU A 81 -26.23 15.98 7.26
CA GLU A 81 -27.13 15.56 8.33
C GLU A 81 -27.91 16.74 8.93
N ALA A 82 -27.25 17.89 9.11
CA ALA A 82 -27.92 19.12 9.53
C ALA A 82 -28.94 19.63 8.49
N GLN A 83 -28.60 19.55 7.20
CA GLN A 83 -29.50 19.91 6.10
C GLN A 83 -30.67 18.94 5.96
N HIS A 84 -30.45 17.64 6.20
CA HIS A 84 -31.50 16.62 6.13
C HIS A 84 -32.52 16.73 7.27
N LYS A 85 -32.07 17.11 8.47
CA LYS A 85 -32.95 17.37 9.63
C LYS A 85 -33.86 18.57 9.42
N THR A 86 -33.38 19.57 8.68
CA THR A 86 -34.10 20.84 8.43
C THR A 86 -34.90 20.81 7.14
N THR A 87 -34.46 20.04 6.14
CA THR A 87 -35.06 19.99 4.81
C THR A 87 -35.19 18.53 4.38
N GLY A 88 -36.41 18.10 4.01
CA GLY A 88 -36.71 16.74 3.57
C GLY A 88 -36.60 16.41 2.06
N PRO A 89 -35.81 17.09 1.18
CA PRO A 89 -35.82 16.74 -0.22
C PRO A 89 -35.04 15.43 -0.47
N PRO A 90 -35.52 14.59 -1.41
CA PRO A 90 -34.91 13.30 -1.74
C PRO A 90 -33.49 13.40 -2.30
N LYS A 91 -33.08 14.57 -2.80
CA LYS A 91 -31.72 14.83 -3.29
C LYS A 91 -30.67 14.79 -2.17
N VAL A 92 -30.95 15.40 -1.02
CA VAL A 92 -30.04 15.42 0.14
C VAL A 92 -29.88 14.02 0.73
N HIS A 93 -30.98 13.24 0.75
CA HIS A 93 -30.93 11.84 1.21
C HIS A 93 -30.03 10.96 0.33
N ARG A 94 -30.13 11.07 -1.01
CA ARG A 94 -29.27 10.31 -1.93
C ARG A 94 -27.79 10.64 -1.73
N GLU A 95 -27.49 11.92 -1.57
CA GLU A 95 -26.12 12.38 -1.36
C GLU A 95 -25.57 11.92 0.00
N LEU A 96 -26.39 11.90 1.05
CA LEU A 96 -26.04 11.36 2.35
C LEU A 96 -25.66 9.87 2.26
N GLN A 97 -26.47 9.06 1.57
CA GLN A 97 -26.16 7.63 1.36
C GLN A 97 -24.86 7.44 0.57
N ARG A 98 -24.61 8.29 -0.44
CA ARG A 98 -23.37 8.27 -1.21
C ARG A 98 -22.14 8.53 -0.32
N VAL A 99 -22.18 9.59 0.48
CA VAL A 99 -21.07 9.96 1.39
C VAL A 99 -20.85 8.88 2.45
N ARG A 100 -21.92 8.29 3.00
CA ARG A 100 -21.82 7.17 3.94
C ARG A 100 -21.18 5.94 3.30
N GLY A 101 -21.60 5.56 2.10
CA GLY A 101 -21.01 4.43 1.38
C GLY A 101 -19.53 4.65 1.05
N GLU A 102 -19.14 5.86 0.64
CA GLU A 102 -17.73 6.20 0.41
C GLU A 102 -16.91 6.13 1.71
N LEU A 103 -17.47 6.58 2.84
CA LEU A 103 -16.80 6.52 4.13
C LEU A 103 -16.66 5.07 4.63
N GLU A 104 -17.70 4.25 4.47
CA GLU A 104 -17.68 2.83 4.82
C GLU A 104 -16.62 2.07 4.01
N GLN A 105 -16.49 2.33 2.72
CA GLN A 105 -15.42 1.76 1.90
C GLN A 105 -14.03 2.12 2.44
N LEU A 106 -13.81 3.37 2.86
CA LEU A 106 -12.54 3.77 3.47
C LEU A 106 -12.27 3.02 4.78
N TYR A 107 -13.28 2.83 5.63
CA TYR A 107 -13.16 2.04 6.85
C TYR A 107 -12.84 0.57 6.56
N MET A 108 -13.55 -0.05 5.62
CA MET A 108 -13.28 -1.43 5.20
C MET A 108 -11.85 -1.60 4.70
N THR A 109 -11.32 -0.64 3.93
CA THR A 109 -9.93 -0.70 3.48
C THR A 109 -8.94 -0.62 4.64
N ASP A 110 -9.16 0.25 5.63
CA ASP A 110 -8.31 0.38 6.82
C ASP A 110 -8.34 -0.89 7.69
N GLU A 111 -9.52 -1.49 7.86
CA GLU A 111 -9.69 -2.77 8.55
C GLU A 111 -8.97 -3.92 7.85
N ALA A 112 -9.07 -4.00 6.51
CA ALA A 112 -8.34 -4.98 5.72
C ALA A 112 -6.81 -4.82 5.89
N TRP A 113 -6.31 -3.59 5.91
CA TRP A 113 -4.89 -3.31 6.19
C TRP A 113 -4.46 -3.76 7.58
N LYS A 114 -5.26 -3.48 8.62
CA LYS A 114 -5.00 -3.95 9.99
C LYS A 114 -4.98 -5.47 10.07
N LEU A 115 -5.92 -6.15 9.42
CA LEU A 115 -5.97 -7.61 9.37
C LEU A 115 -4.74 -8.19 8.68
N LEU A 116 -4.33 -7.63 7.53
CA LEU A 116 -3.11 -8.03 6.82
C LEU A 116 -1.86 -7.84 7.70
N TYR A 117 -1.78 -6.73 8.42
CA TYR A 117 -0.68 -6.45 9.34
C TYR A 117 -0.61 -7.47 10.49
N VAL A 118 -1.75 -7.78 11.12
CA VAL A 118 -1.84 -8.78 12.19
C VAL A 118 -1.43 -10.17 11.66
N ASN A 119 -1.94 -10.55 10.49
CA ASN A 119 -1.58 -11.81 9.85
C ASN A 119 -0.08 -11.88 9.56
N HIS A 120 0.50 -10.82 9.00
CA HIS A 120 1.94 -10.75 8.77
C HIS A 120 2.74 -10.96 10.07
N LYS A 121 2.37 -10.27 11.15
CA LYS A 121 3.02 -10.42 12.47
C LYS A 121 2.85 -11.81 13.07
N TYR A 122 1.71 -12.45 12.86
CA TYR A 122 1.45 -13.82 13.28
C TYR A 122 2.39 -14.80 12.56
N TYR A 123 2.49 -14.70 11.23
CA TYR A 123 3.35 -15.57 10.42
C TYR A 123 4.86 -15.29 10.58
N GLU A 124 5.27 -14.08 10.97
CA GLU A 124 6.67 -13.79 11.33
C GLU A 124 7.15 -14.57 12.56
N LYS A 125 6.25 -14.89 13.50
CA LYS A 125 6.58 -15.52 14.80
C LYS A 125 6.29 -17.01 14.86
N GLY A 126 5.58 -17.58 13.88
CA GLY A 126 5.28 -19.00 13.83
C GLY A 126 6.50 -19.85 13.45
N THR A 127 6.58 -21.09 13.94
CA THR A 127 7.41 -22.15 13.34
C THR A 127 7.11 -22.15 11.85
N LYS A 128 8.15 -22.12 10.97
CA LYS A 128 8.00 -22.01 9.50
C LYS A 128 6.72 -22.73 9.05
N PRO A 129 5.68 -22.02 8.59
CA PRO A 129 4.44 -22.68 8.27
C PRO A 129 4.71 -23.51 7.02
N THR A 130 4.52 -24.82 7.13
CA THR A 130 4.43 -25.76 6.00
C THR A 130 3.42 -25.29 4.93
N ASN A 131 2.56 -24.33 5.30
CA ASN A 131 1.59 -23.63 4.45
C ASN A 131 1.81 -22.11 4.52
N CYS A 132 2.87 -21.59 3.89
CA CYS A 132 2.87 -20.19 3.49
C CYS A 132 2.05 -20.08 2.18
N TRP A 133 1.38 -18.95 1.93
CA TRP A 133 0.56 -18.78 0.71
C TRP A 133 1.34 -19.05 -0.59
N HIS A 134 2.67 -18.88 -0.56
CA HIS A 134 3.58 -19.28 -1.63
C HIS A 134 3.65 -20.80 -1.86
N THR A 135 3.62 -21.64 -0.82
CA THR A 135 3.62 -23.10 -0.97
C THR A 135 2.27 -23.65 -1.41
N ASN A 136 1.15 -23.04 -1.02
CA ASN A 136 -0.19 -23.48 -1.47
C ASN A 136 -0.52 -23.04 -2.91
N TRP A 137 -0.05 -21.87 -3.34
CA TRP A 137 -0.14 -21.45 -4.75
C TRP A 137 0.64 -22.39 -5.69
N ASP A 138 1.83 -22.84 -5.27
CA ASP A 138 2.66 -23.78 -6.03
C ASP A 138 2.04 -25.20 -6.05
N LYS A 139 1.46 -25.68 -4.94
CA LYS A 139 0.78 -26.99 -4.88
C LYS A 139 -0.41 -27.09 -5.83
N SER A 140 -1.26 -26.06 -5.88
CA SER A 140 -2.46 -26.06 -6.74
C SER A 140 -2.13 -26.09 -8.24
N LYS A 141 -0.98 -25.53 -8.65
CA LYS A 141 -0.49 -25.60 -10.03
C LYS A 141 0.14 -26.96 -10.36
N ARG A 142 0.82 -27.60 -9.41
CA ARG A 142 1.40 -28.94 -9.61
C ARG A 142 0.34 -30.02 -9.77
N GLU A 143 -0.74 -29.96 -8.99
CA GLU A 143 -1.84 -30.93 -9.11
C GLU A 143 -2.54 -30.89 -10.48
N ILE A 144 -2.60 -29.70 -11.11
CA ILE A 144 -3.18 -29.53 -12.46
C ILE A 144 -2.24 -30.04 -13.57
N ILE A 145 -0.93 -30.00 -13.35
CA ILE A 145 0.08 -30.38 -14.36
C ILE A 145 0.38 -31.91 -14.34
N PHE A 146 0.15 -32.58 -13.21
CA PHE A 146 0.41 -34.02 -13.06
C PHE A 146 -0.84 -34.91 -13.15
N GLN A 147 -2.00 -34.36 -13.53
CA GLN A 147 -3.24 -35.11 -13.81
C GLN A 147 -3.66 -35.08 -15.31
N SER A 148 -2.75 -34.73 -16.23
CA SER A 148 -2.97 -34.86 -17.69
C SER A 148 -2.12 -35.96 -18.28
#